data_AF-A0A1J5SG08-F1
#
_entry.id   AF-A0A1J5SG08-F1
#
_cell.length_a   1.000
_cell.length_b   1.000
_cell.length_c   1.000
_cell.angle_alpha   90.00
_cell.angle_beta   90.00
_cell.angle_gamma   90.00
#
_symmetry.space_group_name_H-M   'P 1'
#
loop_
_entity.id
_entity.type
_entity.pdbx_description
1 polymer ?
#
loop_
_entity_poly.entity_id
_entity_poly.type
_entity_poly.pdbx_seq_one_letter_code
_entity_poly.pdbx_strand_id
1 'polypeptide(L)' 'MVKQATNTWKLLSVGQEQSKLYMRMDIQLGGVMGKIMQPMMKMMMSKMGNELLEEFKYYVENKQPHPRKLKAAKKYNAN' A
#
# COMPACT_ATOMS: atom_id res chain seq x y z
N MET A 1 9.18 12.42 12.98
CA MET A 1 9.39 10.96 13.15
C MET A 1 8.02 10.29 13.29
N VAL A 2 7.81 9.08 12.77
CA VAL A 2 6.52 8.36 12.95
C VAL A 2 6.41 7.95 14.42
N LYS A 3 5.31 8.35 15.08
CA LYS A 3 5.03 8.00 16.48
C LYS A 3 4.27 6.67 16.58
N GLN A 4 3.33 6.47 15.66
CA GLN A 4 2.52 5.26 15.59
C GLN A 4 2.05 5.06 14.15
N ALA A 5 1.96 3.81 13.70
CA ALA A 5 1.30 3.45 12.46
C ALA A 5 0.50 2.17 12.68
N THR A 6 -0.79 2.22 12.36
CA THR A 6 -1.69 1.07 12.42
C THR A 6 -2.29 0.86 11.04
N ASN A 7 -2.42 -0.41 10.62
CA ASN A 7 -3.08 -0.75 9.37
C ASN A 7 -4.19 -1.77 9.64
N THR A 8 -5.43 -1.41 9.31
CA THR A 8 -6.60 -2.27 9.46
C THR A 8 -7.04 -2.77 8.09
N TRP A 9 -7.16 -4.08 7.97
CA TRP A 9 -7.62 -4.75 6.76
C TRP A 9 -8.98 -5.38 7.00
N LYS A 10 -9.91 -5.21 6.06
CA LYS A 10 -11.24 -5.81 6.12
C LYS A 10 -11.60 -6.38 4.76
N LEU A 11 -11.91 -7.68 4.73
CA LEU A 11 -12.40 -8.36 3.54
C LEU A 11 -13.91 -8.47 3.61
N LEU A 12 -14.60 -8.11 2.53
CA LEU A 12 -16.05 -8.26 2.39
C LEU A 12 -16.33 -9.10 1.16
N SER A 13 -17.14 -10.17 1.30
CA SER A 13 -17.66 -10.89 0.14
C SER A 13 -18.64 -9.98 -0.62
N VAL A 14 -18.51 -9.93 -1.95
CA VAL A 14 -19.42 -9.17 -2.84
C VAL A 14 -20.03 -10.06 -3.94
N GLY A 15 -19.80 -11.37 -3.87
CA GLY A 15 -20.27 -12.39 -4.80
C GLY A 15 -19.68 -13.76 -4.45
N GLN A 16 -20.06 -14.81 -5.18
CA GLN A 16 -19.58 -16.18 -4.92
C GLN A 16 -18.05 -16.32 -5.00
N GLU A 17 -17.41 -15.59 -5.93
CA GLU A 17 -15.96 -15.64 -6.15
C GLU A 17 -15.33 -14.24 -6.16
N GLN A 18 -16.00 -13.27 -5.53
CA GLN A 18 -15.57 -11.89 -5.51
C GLN A 18 -15.53 -11.37 -4.09
N SER A 19 -14.44 -10.67 -3.77
CA SER A 19 -14.27 -10.00 -2.49
C SER A 19 -13.74 -8.59 -2.68
N LYS A 20 -14.16 -7.69 -1.80
CA LYS A 20 -13.65 -6.32 -1.71
C LYS A 20 -12.76 -6.20 -0.48
N LEU A 21 -11.52 -5.80 -0.71
CA LEU A 21 -10.56 -5.54 0.35
C LEU A 21 -10.55 -4.05 0.67
N TYR A 22 -10.76 -3.73 1.94
CA TYR A 22 -10.62 -2.40 2.51
C TYR A 22 -9.37 -2.34 3.36
N MET A 23 -8.56 -1.30 3.16
CA MET A 23 -7.38 -1.02 3.95
C MET A 23 -7.50 0.39 4.52
N ARG A 24 -7.30 0.54 5.83
CA ARG A 24 -7.23 1.82 6.52
C ARG A 24 -5.90 1.94 7.23
N MET A 25 -5.10 2.91 6.79
CA MET A 25 -3.82 3.23 7.41
C MET A 25 -3.97 4.47 8.28
N ASP A 26 -3.70 4.33 9.57
CA ASP A 26 -3.71 5.40 10.55
C ASP A 26 -2.27 5.67 10.99
N ILE A 27 -1.69 6.79 10.55
CA ILE A 27 -0.29 7.16 10.82
C ILE A 27 -0.26 8.43 11.65
N GLN A 28 0.32 8.35 12.85
CA GLN A 28 0.58 9.49 13.71
C GLN A 28 2.02 9.96 13.54
N LEU A 29 2.17 11.21 13.10
CA LEU A 29 3.47 11.87 12.99
C LEU A 29 3.75 12.69 14.25
N GLY A 30 4.94 12.54 14.81
CA GLY A 30 5.40 13.30 15.98
C GLY A 30 6.26 14.51 15.61
N GLY A 31 6.22 15.53 16.48
CA GLY A 31 7.04 16.74 16.41
C GLY A 31 6.55 17.80 15.42
N VAL A 32 7.18 18.98 15.47
CA VAL A 32 6.86 20.12 14.58
C VAL A 32 7.12 19.76 13.11
N MET A 33 8.25 19.10 12.84
CA MET A 33 8.58 18.62 11.49
C MET A 33 7.56 17.60 10.95
N GLY A 34 6.96 16.79 11.84
CA GLY A 34 5.89 15.85 11.48
C GLY A 34 4.63 16.53 10.95
N LYS A 35 4.29 17.73 11.46
CA LYS A 35 3.15 18.52 10.96
C LYS A 35 3.43 19.13 9.59
N ILE A 36 4.64 19.64 9.38
CA ILE A 36 5.06 20.24 8.09
C ILE A 36 5.06 19.18 6.99
N MET A 37 5.56 17.98 7.27
CA MET A 37 5.65 16.88 6.30
C MET A 37 4.33 16.10 6.13
N GLN A 38 3.31 16.36 6.94
CA GLN A 38 2.05 15.61 6.94
C GLN A 38 1.35 15.53 5.57
N PRO A 39 1.17 16.62 4.79
CA PRO A 39 0.49 16.54 3.49
C PRO A 39 1.30 15.71 2.48
N MET A 40 2.62 15.87 2.45
CA MET A 40 3.52 15.10 1.59
C MET A 40 3.48 13.61 1.95
N MET A 41 3.59 13.29 3.24
CA MET A 41 3.50 11.92 3.74
C MET A 41 2.16 11.28 3.41
N LYS A 42 1.05 12.02 3.55
CA LYS A 42 -0.29 11.54 3.18
C LYS A 42 -0.33 11.16 1.71
N MET A 43 0.15 12.04 0.82
CA MET A 43 0.17 11.78 -0.63
C MET A 43 1.01 10.55 -0.98
N MET A 44 2.22 10.46 -0.43
CA MET A 44 3.13 9.33 -0.66
C MET A 44 2.54 8.01 -0.18
N MET A 45 1.98 8.00 1.04
CA MET A 45 1.38 6.79 1.62
C MET A 45 0.08 6.38 0.89
N SER A 46 -0.74 7.34 0.45
CA SER A 46 -1.92 7.04 -0.38
C SER A 46 -1.52 6.39 -1.70
N LYS A 47 -0.51 6.93 -2.39
CA LYS A 47 0.01 6.34 -3.63
C LYS A 47 0.55 4.92 -3.39
N MET A 48 1.40 4.76 -2.39
CA MET A 48 1.97 3.46 -2.00
C MET A 48 0.87 2.45 -1.64
N GLY A 49 -0.15 2.87 -0.90
CA GLY A 49 -1.27 2.01 -0.51
C GLY A 49 -2.10 1.54 -1.68
N ASN A 50 -2.40 2.42 -2.65
CA ASN A 50 -3.10 2.05 -3.87
C ASN A 50 -2.30 1.03 -4.69
N GLU A 51 -1.01 1.32 -4.87
CA GLU A 51 -0.07 0.43 -5.56
C GLU A 51 0.02 -0.95 -4.89
N LEU A 52 0.08 -0.99 -3.55
CA LEU A 52 0.11 -2.23 -2.77
C LEU A 52 -1.16 -3.06 -2.96
N LEU A 53 -2.33 -2.42 -2.91
CA LEU A 53 -3.62 -3.12 -3.09
C LEU A 53 -3.79 -3.66 -4.50
N GLU A 54 -3.34 -2.93 -5.52
CA GLU A 54 -3.34 -3.38 -6.91
C GLU A 54 -2.44 -4.59 -7.10
N GLU A 55 -1.22 -4.54 -6.57
CA GLU A 55 -0.28 -5.66 -6.64
C GLU A 55 -0.81 -6.90 -5.89
N PHE A 56 -1.41 -6.68 -4.71
CA PHE A 56 -2.01 -7.75 -3.93
C PHE A 56 -3.16 -8.41 -4.68
N LYS A 57 -4.07 -7.60 -5.24
CA LYS A 57 -5.17 -8.09 -6.09
C LYS A 57 -4.63 -8.94 -7.23
N TYR A 58 -3.68 -8.40 -8.00
CA TYR A 58 -3.11 -9.10 -9.15
C TYR A 58 -2.49 -10.44 -8.74
N TYR A 59 -1.73 -10.46 -7.64
CA TYR A 59 -1.09 -11.69 -7.17
C TYR A 59 -2.12 -12.76 -6.77
N VAL A 60 -3.16 -12.39 -6.03
CA VAL A 60 -4.19 -13.34 -5.60
C VAL A 60 -4.97 -13.90 -6.79
N GLU A 61 -5.26 -13.07 -7.80
CA GLU A 61 -6.01 -13.47 -8.99
C GLU A 61 -5.18 -14.29 -9.98
N ASN A 62 -3.89 -13.99 -10.15
CA ASN A 62 -3.05 -14.56 -11.22
C ASN A 62 -1.97 -15.53 -10.72
N LYS A 63 -1.76 -15.62 -9.40
CA LYS A 63 -0.68 -16.40 -8.75
C LYS A 63 0.73 -15.98 -9.17
N GLN A 64 0.88 -14.76 -9.70
CA GLN A 64 2.14 -14.20 -10.20
C GLN A 64 2.36 -12.79 -9.66
N PRO A 65 3.62 -12.38 -9.39
CA PRO A 65 3.90 -11.00 -8.99
C PRO A 65 3.49 -10.02 -10.09
N HIS A 66 3.02 -8.83 -9.70
CA HIS A 66 2.66 -7.79 -10.64
C HIS A 66 3.86 -7.42 -11.56
N PRO A 67 3.66 -7.24 -12.89
CA PRO A 67 4.75 -6.96 -13.84
C PRO A 67 5.63 -5.75 -13.46
N ARG A 68 5.03 -4.74 -12.83
CA ARG A 68 5.76 -3.56 -12.30
C ARG A 68 6.82 -3.93 -11.27
N LYS A 69 6.52 -4.88 -10.39
CA LYS A 69 7.44 -5.39 -9.36
C LYS A 69 8.59 -6.17 -9.99
N LEU A 70 8.30 -6.99 -11.00
CA LEU A 70 9.32 -7.71 -11.77
C LEU A 70 10.26 -6.76 -12.51
N LYS A 71 9.71 -5.71 -13.15
CA LYS A 71 10.51 -4.68 -13.83
C LYS A 71 11.40 -3.91 -12.86
N ALA A 72 10.87 -3.55 -11.69
CA ALA A 72 11.64 -2.88 -10.65
C ALA A 72 12.77 -3.77 -10.12
N ALA A 73 12.50 -5.03 -9.81
CA ALA A 73 13.50 -5.99 -9.35
C ALA A 73 14.63 -6.18 -10.37
N LYS A 74 14.30 -6.30 -11.67
CA LYS A 74 15.30 -6.37 -12.74
C LYS A 74 16.17 -5.11 -12.81
N LYS A 75 15.60 -3.91 -12.63
CA LYS A 75 16.36 -2.66 -12.61
C LYS A 75 17.34 -2.59 -11.44
N TYR A 76 16.96 -3.08 -10.26
CA TYR A 76 17.83 -3.10 -9.09
C TYR A 76 18.94 -4.14 -9.20
N ASN A 77 18.67 -5.31 -9.76
CA ASN A 77 19.66 -6.39 -9.91
C ASN A 77 20.60 -6.20 -11.12
N ALA A 78 20.34 -5.23 -11.99
CA ALA A 78 21.18 -4.91 -13.15
C ALA A 78 22.20 -3.78 -12.88
N ASN A 79 22.18 -3.22 -11.66
CA ASN A 79 23.17 -2.26 -11.14
C ASN A 79 23.98 -2.93 -10.03
#